data_AF-A0A9X1MIR8-F1
#
_entry.id   AF-A0A9X1MIR8-F1
#
_cell.length_a   1.000
_cell.length_b   1.000
_cell.length_c   1.000
_cell.angle_alpha   90.00
_cell.angle_beta   90.00
_cell.angle_gamma   90.00
#
_symmetry.space_group_name_H-M   'P 1'
#
loop_
_entity.id
_entity.type
_entity.pdbx_description
1 polymer ?
#
loop_
_entity_poly.entity_id
_entity_poly.type
_entity_poly.pdbx_seq_one_letter_code
_entity_poly.pdbx_strand_id
1 'polypeptide(L)'
;MPIIAEAPLPDYIVSDLPGEEKVLGHSIPVNTDRWQKELALRDLPPLEGKLSGTGWVSVSRRDVLELGSREITPENVFQLHYYSYAWGLGNKARNLPKRLDGIAKDQERAADLLLSAWTAVRGGEPAEEVYGILTTPRGGARITWFGPAFSTKFLYFAQGISTQPHYVILDETVASNLSDVWEAAPTDSWYPDAYGRYCTFMSRWADLATEQLNGERKVRADEIEYAVFKRR
;
A
#
# COMPACT_ATOMS: atom_id res chain seq x y z
N MET A 1 -4.01 13.59 17.31
CA MET A 1 -4.56 12.73 18.39
C MET A 1 -4.63 11.29 17.90
N PRO A 2 -4.80 10.25 18.74
CA PRO A 2 -5.03 8.90 18.23
C PRO A 2 -6.40 8.80 17.55
N ILE A 3 -6.53 7.86 16.62
CA ILE A 3 -7.82 7.50 16.03
C ILE A 3 -8.81 7.10 17.15
N ILE A 4 -10.06 7.55 17.06
CA ILE A 4 -11.12 7.19 18.00
C ILE A 4 -11.51 5.74 17.70
N ALA A 5 -10.90 4.80 18.42
CA ALA A 5 -11.04 3.35 18.17
C ALA A 5 -12.51 2.88 18.09
N GLU A 6 -13.40 3.47 18.89
CA GLU A 6 -14.82 3.11 18.94
C GLU A 6 -15.72 3.95 18.05
N ALA A 7 -15.18 4.78 17.15
CA ALA A 7 -16.02 5.58 16.26
C ALA A 7 -16.97 4.68 15.43
N PRO A 8 -18.25 5.03 15.32
CA PRO A 8 -19.22 4.22 14.59
C PRO A 8 -18.85 4.17 13.10
N LEU A 9 -19.29 3.10 12.42
CA LEU A 9 -19.20 3.01 10.96
C LEU A 9 -20.13 4.06 10.34
N PRO A 10 -19.64 5.01 9.53
CA PRO A 10 -20.51 5.99 8.88
C PRO A 10 -21.40 5.38 7.80
N ASP A 11 -22.66 5.82 7.71
CA ASP A 11 -23.64 5.33 6.73
C ASP A 11 -23.16 5.45 5.27
N TYR A 12 -22.36 6.48 4.97
CA TYR A 12 -21.82 6.67 3.62
C TYR A 12 -20.88 5.53 3.21
N ILE A 13 -20.12 4.94 4.15
CA ILE A 13 -19.21 3.84 3.84
C ILE A 13 -20.01 2.61 3.39
N VAL A 14 -21.12 2.33 4.07
CA VAL A 14 -21.98 1.17 3.81
C VAL A 14 -22.68 1.32 2.45
N SER A 15 -23.24 2.51 2.19
CA SER A 15 -23.92 2.80 0.93
C SER A 15 -23.00 2.85 -0.28
N ASP A 16 -21.72 3.21 -0.09
CA ASP A 16 -20.73 3.31 -1.16
C ASP A 16 -19.79 2.10 -1.26
N LEU A 17 -20.08 1.00 -0.55
CA LEU A 17 -19.20 -0.18 -0.56
C LEU A 17 -18.94 -0.66 -2.01
N PRO A 18 -17.67 -0.68 -2.44
CA PRO A 18 -17.34 -0.89 -3.85
C PRO A 18 -17.52 -2.34 -4.31
N GLY A 19 -17.45 -3.32 -3.41
CA GLY A 19 -17.29 -4.73 -3.76
C GLY A 19 -15.83 -5.06 -4.13
N GLU A 20 -15.44 -6.31 -3.87
CA GLU A 20 -14.08 -6.81 -4.11
C GLU A 20 -13.58 -6.55 -5.53
N GLU A 21 -14.40 -6.85 -6.55
CA GLU A 21 -13.99 -6.69 -7.96
C GLU A 21 -13.65 -5.25 -8.33
N LYS A 22 -14.37 -4.27 -7.77
CA LYS A 22 -14.10 -2.85 -8.03
C LYS A 22 -12.82 -2.39 -7.34
N VAL A 23 -12.53 -2.91 -6.14
CA VAL A 23 -11.26 -2.65 -5.44
C VAL A 23 -10.10 -3.26 -6.21
N LEU A 24 -10.17 -4.55 -6.53
CA LEU A 24 -9.12 -5.28 -7.24
C LEU A 24 -8.89 -4.73 -8.66
N GLY A 25 -9.96 -4.29 -9.33
CA GLY A 25 -9.90 -3.66 -10.65
C GLY A 25 -9.35 -2.23 -10.67
N HIS A 26 -9.07 -1.61 -9.53
CA HIS A 26 -8.53 -0.25 -9.48
C HIS A 26 -7.16 -0.18 -10.15
N SER A 27 -7.09 0.44 -11.33
CA SER A 27 -5.91 0.45 -12.20
C SER A 27 -5.36 1.82 -12.53
N ILE A 28 -4.06 1.87 -12.75
CA ILE A 28 -3.29 3.07 -13.10
C ILE A 28 -2.51 2.82 -14.39
N PRO A 29 -2.53 3.77 -15.37
CA PRO A 29 -1.68 3.66 -16.54
C PRO A 29 -0.24 4.05 -16.20
N VAL A 30 0.70 3.20 -16.62
CA VAL A 30 2.14 3.30 -16.35
C VAL A 30 2.89 3.36 -17.68
N ASN A 31 3.78 4.34 -17.82
CA ASN A 31 4.69 4.44 -18.97
C ASN A 31 5.94 3.59 -18.72
N THR A 32 6.00 2.41 -19.33
CA THR A 32 7.08 1.42 -19.09
C THR A 32 8.41 1.87 -19.69
N ASP A 33 8.39 2.55 -20.84
CA ASP A 33 9.60 3.08 -21.47
C ASP A 33 10.34 4.04 -20.55
N ARG A 34 9.59 4.93 -19.88
CA ARG A 34 10.14 5.87 -18.90
C ARG A 34 10.71 5.12 -17.70
N TRP A 35 10.01 4.11 -17.18
CA TRP A 35 10.48 3.33 -16.05
C TRP A 35 11.77 2.56 -16.37
N GLN A 36 11.82 1.82 -17.48
CA GLN A 36 13.02 1.08 -17.92
C GLN A 36 14.21 2.03 -18.09
N LYS A 37 13.99 3.20 -18.71
CA LYS A 37 15.03 4.23 -18.84
C LYS A 37 15.56 4.69 -17.48
N GLU A 38 14.68 5.02 -16.54
CA GLU A 38 15.09 5.55 -15.23
C GLU A 38 15.77 4.51 -14.34
N LEU A 39 15.42 3.23 -14.47
CA LEU A 39 16.10 2.11 -13.81
C LEU A 39 17.50 1.89 -14.39
N ALA A 40 17.62 1.83 -15.72
CA ALA A 40 18.90 1.65 -16.40
C ALA A 40 19.90 2.78 -16.10
N LEU A 41 19.43 4.03 -15.98
CA LEU A 41 20.27 5.18 -15.60
C LEU A 41 20.88 5.06 -14.19
N ARG A 42 20.37 4.15 -13.36
CA ARG A 42 20.75 3.97 -11.95
C ARG A 42 21.34 2.60 -11.66
N ASP A 43 21.56 1.79 -12.69
CA ASP A 43 22.01 0.41 -12.56
C ASP A 43 21.13 -0.40 -11.59
N LEU A 44 19.82 -0.16 -11.68
CA LEU A 44 18.80 -0.91 -10.93
C LEU A 44 18.30 -2.08 -11.78
N PRO A 45 17.88 -3.20 -11.16
CA PRO A 45 17.34 -4.34 -11.89
C PRO A 45 16.20 -3.95 -12.85
N PRO A 46 16.17 -4.51 -14.08
CA PRO A 46 15.18 -4.14 -15.07
C PRO A 46 13.78 -4.61 -14.66
N LEU A 47 12.74 -4.01 -15.26
CA LEU A 47 11.36 -4.45 -15.03
C LEU A 47 11.10 -5.82 -15.63
N GLU A 48 10.35 -6.63 -14.92
CA GLU A 48 9.85 -7.93 -15.36
C GLU A 48 8.32 -7.96 -15.50
N GLY A 49 7.82 -9.00 -16.18
CA GLY A 49 6.38 -9.27 -16.31
C GLY A 49 5.64 -8.20 -17.11
N LYS A 50 4.46 -7.79 -16.64
CA LYS A 50 3.58 -6.81 -17.30
C LYS A 50 4.25 -5.44 -17.53
N LEU A 51 5.17 -5.04 -16.66
CA LEU A 51 5.92 -3.79 -16.78
C LEU A 51 7.14 -3.89 -17.72
N SER A 52 7.58 -5.07 -18.16
CA SER A 52 8.76 -5.20 -19.03
C SER A 52 8.53 -4.79 -20.49
N GLY A 53 7.27 -4.62 -20.90
CA GLY A 53 6.87 -4.22 -22.24
C GLY A 53 7.22 -2.76 -22.58
N THR A 54 6.77 -2.30 -23.74
CA THR A 54 6.98 -0.92 -24.22
C THR A 54 5.69 -0.09 -24.18
N GLY A 55 5.83 1.23 -24.12
CA GLY A 55 4.72 2.18 -24.14
C GLY A 55 3.94 2.28 -22.82
N TRP A 56 2.61 2.30 -22.92
CA TRP A 56 1.72 2.46 -21.77
C TRP A 56 1.01 1.15 -21.45
N VAL A 57 1.06 0.74 -20.18
CA VAL A 57 0.37 -0.44 -19.67
C VAL A 57 -0.51 -0.08 -18.48
N SER A 58 -1.66 -0.73 -18.35
CA SER A 58 -2.52 -0.57 -17.18
C SER A 58 -2.14 -1.59 -16.09
N VAL A 59 -1.82 -1.10 -14.89
CA VAL A 59 -1.53 -1.93 -13.71
C VAL A 59 -2.67 -1.78 -12.70
N SER A 60 -3.39 -2.87 -12.44
CA SER A 60 -4.46 -2.97 -11.46
C SER A 60 -3.94 -3.36 -10.08
N ARG A 61 -4.76 -3.12 -9.05
CA ARG A 61 -4.51 -3.57 -7.68
C ARG A 61 -4.37 -5.10 -7.63
N ARG A 62 -5.17 -5.81 -8.44
CA ARG A 62 -5.08 -7.27 -8.66
C ARG A 62 -3.70 -7.69 -9.18
N ASP A 63 -3.19 -7.05 -10.24
CA ASP A 63 -1.89 -7.39 -10.83
C ASP A 63 -0.75 -7.32 -9.79
N VAL A 64 -0.77 -6.32 -8.91
CA VAL A 64 0.27 -6.14 -7.89
C VAL A 64 0.10 -7.13 -6.72
N LEU A 65 -1.12 -7.42 -6.29
CA LEU A 65 -1.40 -8.45 -5.29
C LEU A 65 -1.00 -9.85 -5.77
N GLU A 66 -1.25 -10.18 -7.04
CA GLU A 66 -0.81 -11.45 -7.64
C GLU A 66 0.72 -11.57 -7.67
N LEU A 67 1.43 -10.47 -7.86
CA LEU A 67 2.89 -10.44 -7.73
C LEU A 67 3.32 -10.65 -6.28
N GLY A 68 2.66 -10.01 -5.31
CA GLY A 68 2.95 -10.18 -3.88
C GLY A 68 2.61 -11.56 -3.32
N SER A 69 1.75 -12.33 -4.01
CA SER A 69 1.46 -13.75 -3.71
C SER A 69 2.59 -14.71 -4.09
N ARG A 70 3.57 -14.27 -4.88
CA ARG A 70 4.73 -15.09 -5.24
C ARG A 70 5.74 -15.11 -4.12
N GLU A 71 6.61 -16.12 -4.13
CA GLU A 71 7.79 -16.12 -3.27
C GLU A 71 8.73 -14.98 -3.70
N ILE A 72 9.05 -14.12 -2.73
CA ILE A 72 9.97 -13.01 -2.93
C ILE A 72 11.34 -13.38 -2.39
N THR A 73 12.35 -13.18 -3.22
CA THR A 73 13.76 -13.48 -2.96
C THR A 73 14.59 -12.20 -3.10
N PRO A 74 15.85 -12.19 -2.63
CA PRO A 74 16.74 -11.05 -2.84
C PRO A 74 16.85 -10.61 -4.31
N GLU A 75 16.75 -11.55 -5.26
CA GLU A 75 16.88 -11.28 -6.69
C GLU A 75 15.64 -10.59 -7.29
N ASN A 76 14.44 -10.82 -6.72
CA ASN A 76 13.18 -10.34 -7.31
C ASN A 76 12.41 -9.33 -6.43
N VAL A 77 12.89 -9.03 -5.21
CA VAL A 77 12.22 -8.15 -4.23
C VAL A 77 11.91 -6.77 -4.78
N PHE A 78 12.76 -6.26 -5.66
CA PHE A 78 12.53 -4.98 -6.30
C PHE A 78 11.34 -4.99 -7.26
N GLN A 79 10.95 -6.13 -7.84
CA GLN A 79 9.79 -6.19 -8.73
C GLN A 79 8.51 -5.82 -7.97
N LEU A 80 8.25 -6.41 -6.80
CA LEU A 80 7.09 -6.05 -5.99
C LEU A 80 7.11 -4.56 -5.60
N HIS A 81 8.29 -4.06 -5.26
CA HIS A 81 8.48 -2.64 -4.95
C HIS A 81 8.17 -1.73 -6.15
N TYR A 82 8.67 -2.05 -7.35
CA TYR A 82 8.45 -1.28 -8.57
C TYR A 82 6.98 -1.25 -8.97
N TYR A 83 6.27 -2.38 -8.89
CA TYR A 83 4.84 -2.43 -9.18
C TYR A 83 4.04 -1.62 -8.16
N SER A 84 4.38 -1.73 -6.87
CA SER A 84 3.76 -0.93 -5.79
C SER A 84 3.96 0.57 -6.01
N TYR A 85 5.16 0.98 -6.43
CA TYR A 85 5.47 2.36 -6.79
C TYR A 85 4.74 2.84 -8.04
N ALA A 86 4.76 2.05 -9.11
CA ALA A 86 4.11 2.39 -10.36
C ALA A 86 2.61 2.62 -10.16
N TRP A 87 1.97 1.75 -9.38
CA TRP A 87 0.57 1.90 -8.99
C TRP A 87 0.36 3.16 -8.11
N GLY A 88 1.19 3.39 -7.10
CA GLY A 88 1.04 4.54 -6.19
C GLY A 88 1.40 5.91 -6.78
N LEU A 89 2.30 5.98 -7.75
CA LEU A 89 2.79 7.25 -8.34
C LEU A 89 1.84 7.86 -9.36
N GLY A 90 0.89 7.07 -9.86
CA GLY A 90 0.00 7.52 -10.93
C GLY A 90 0.72 7.75 -12.26
N ASN A 91 -0.04 8.21 -13.23
CA ASN A 91 0.42 8.45 -14.61
C ASN A 91 1.50 9.54 -14.75
N LYS A 92 1.60 10.49 -13.80
CA LYS A 92 2.57 11.60 -13.87
C LYS A 92 3.94 11.19 -13.36
N ALA A 93 4.01 10.32 -12.35
CA ALA A 93 5.24 9.81 -11.74
C ALA A 93 6.36 10.87 -11.58
N ARG A 94 6.02 12.09 -11.13
CA ARG A 94 6.93 13.26 -11.16
C ARG A 94 8.21 13.04 -10.36
N ASN A 95 8.09 12.34 -9.23
CA ASN A 95 9.21 12.06 -8.32
C ASN A 95 9.87 10.70 -8.56
N LEU A 96 9.58 10.03 -9.70
CA LEU A 96 10.18 8.72 -10.02
C LEU A 96 11.72 8.76 -9.94
N PRO A 97 12.43 9.71 -10.57
CA PRO A 97 13.89 9.76 -10.51
C PRO A 97 14.43 9.80 -9.07
N LYS A 98 13.93 10.72 -8.24
CA LYS A 98 14.35 10.88 -6.84
C LYS A 98 14.09 9.64 -5.98
N ARG A 99 12.96 8.96 -6.22
CA ARG A 99 12.61 7.73 -5.50
C ARG A 99 13.54 6.59 -5.88
N LEU A 100 13.90 6.47 -7.15
CA LEU A 100 14.86 5.47 -7.62
C LEU A 100 16.28 5.82 -7.16
N ASP A 101 16.67 7.10 -7.10
CA ASP A 101 17.95 7.53 -6.50
C ASP A 101 18.07 7.06 -5.05
N GLY A 102 16.96 7.09 -4.31
CA GLY A 102 16.91 6.65 -2.91
C GLY A 102 17.17 5.15 -2.72
N ILE A 103 16.74 4.31 -3.68
CA ILE A 103 17.03 2.87 -3.71
C ILE A 103 18.48 2.65 -4.17
N ALA A 104 18.88 3.31 -5.25
CA ALA A 104 20.20 3.14 -5.87
C ALA A 104 21.36 3.54 -4.93
N LYS A 105 21.09 4.41 -3.94
CA LYS A 105 22.08 4.82 -2.93
C LYS A 105 22.61 3.64 -2.10
N ASP A 106 21.78 2.63 -1.82
CA ASP A 106 22.11 1.47 -1.00
C ASP A 106 21.16 0.32 -1.34
N GLN A 107 21.43 -0.36 -2.47
CA GLN A 107 20.54 -1.39 -3.02
C GLN A 107 20.45 -2.61 -2.10
N GLU A 108 21.57 -3.04 -1.51
CA GLU A 108 21.61 -4.20 -0.60
C GLU A 108 20.72 -3.96 0.61
N ARG A 109 20.89 -2.83 1.30
CA ARG A 109 20.03 -2.48 2.44
C ARG A 109 18.57 -2.32 2.03
N ALA A 110 18.30 -1.73 0.87
CA ALA A 110 16.93 -1.59 0.39
C ALA A 110 16.28 -2.96 0.15
N ALA A 111 17.00 -3.89 -0.48
CA ALA A 111 16.55 -5.26 -0.70
C ALA A 111 16.27 -5.99 0.63
N ASP A 112 17.19 -5.90 1.60
CA ASP A 112 17.02 -6.51 2.93
C ASP A 112 15.78 -6.01 3.66
N LEU A 113 15.55 -4.69 3.65
CA LEU A 113 14.39 -4.08 4.30
C LEU A 113 13.08 -4.51 3.63
N LEU A 114 13.03 -4.54 2.30
CA LEU A 114 11.85 -4.96 1.55
C LEU A 114 11.56 -6.44 1.73
N LEU A 115 12.59 -7.29 1.72
CA LEU A 115 12.46 -8.75 1.90
C LEU A 115 12.03 -9.08 3.33
N SER A 116 12.59 -8.38 4.33
CA SER A 116 12.19 -8.51 5.73
C SER A 116 10.74 -8.10 5.94
N ALA A 117 10.32 -6.98 5.34
CA ALA A 117 8.94 -6.51 5.42
C ALA A 117 7.96 -7.46 4.73
N TRP A 118 8.31 -7.98 3.55
CA TRP A 118 7.50 -9.00 2.87
C TRP A 118 7.39 -10.25 3.74
N THR A 119 8.50 -10.78 4.25
CA THR A 119 8.52 -11.98 5.11
C THR A 119 7.63 -11.81 6.34
N ALA A 120 7.73 -10.67 7.03
CA ALA A 120 6.92 -10.39 8.22
C ALA A 120 5.42 -10.25 7.88
N VAL A 121 5.08 -9.63 6.74
CA VAL A 121 3.70 -9.60 6.23
C VAL A 121 3.19 -11.00 5.92
N ARG A 122 4.00 -11.87 5.30
CA ARG A 122 3.64 -13.27 5.04
C ARG A 122 3.50 -14.10 6.31
N GLY A 123 4.26 -13.78 7.35
CA GLY A 123 4.17 -14.37 8.68
C GLY A 123 2.93 -13.96 9.47
N GLY A 124 2.24 -12.88 9.05
CA GLY A 124 1.08 -12.35 9.77
C GLY A 124 1.45 -11.54 11.01
N GLU A 125 2.65 -10.95 11.04
CA GLU A 125 3.12 -10.14 12.16
C GLU A 125 2.27 -8.87 12.35
N PRO A 126 2.20 -8.27 13.55
CA PRO A 126 1.39 -7.08 13.79
C PRO A 126 1.72 -5.92 12.84
N ALA A 127 0.69 -5.19 12.40
CA ALA A 127 0.81 -4.06 11.47
C ALA A 127 1.83 -2.99 11.91
N GLU A 128 1.92 -2.72 13.21
CA GLU A 128 2.92 -1.83 13.81
C GLU A 128 4.36 -2.33 13.56
N GLU A 129 4.61 -3.61 13.81
CA GLU A 129 5.94 -4.22 13.71
C GLU A 129 6.42 -4.25 12.25
N VAL A 130 5.57 -4.72 11.33
CA VAL A 130 5.92 -4.80 9.90
C VAL A 130 6.19 -3.41 9.29
N TYR A 131 5.45 -2.40 9.73
CA TYR A 131 5.65 -1.04 9.25
C TYR A 131 6.93 -0.41 9.83
N GLY A 132 7.25 -0.73 11.09
CA GLY A 132 8.51 -0.36 11.74
C GLY A 132 9.78 -0.92 11.05
N ILE A 133 9.65 -1.96 10.22
CA ILE A 133 10.74 -2.45 9.35
C ILE A 133 11.08 -1.41 8.27
N LEU A 134 10.09 -0.73 7.68
CA LEU A 134 10.27 0.22 6.59
C LEU A 134 10.36 1.68 7.06
N THR A 135 9.94 1.96 8.30
CA THR A 135 9.94 3.32 8.86
C THR A 135 10.70 3.44 10.17
N THR A 136 11.17 4.65 10.48
CA THR A 136 11.75 4.98 11.78
C THR A 136 10.65 5.03 12.85
N PRO A 137 11.00 5.02 14.15
CA PRO A 137 10.02 5.15 15.23
C PRO A 137 9.18 6.43 15.18
N ARG A 138 9.62 7.46 14.44
CA ARG A 138 8.86 8.70 14.22
C ARG A 138 8.20 8.77 12.84
N GLY A 139 8.01 7.62 12.19
CA GLY A 139 7.34 7.53 10.90
C GLY A 139 8.15 8.05 9.70
N GLY A 140 9.46 8.28 9.85
CA GLY A 140 10.32 8.63 8.70
C GLY A 140 10.65 7.40 7.86
N ALA A 141 10.97 7.55 6.58
CA ALA A 141 11.38 6.41 5.74
C ALA A 141 12.78 5.89 6.09
N ARG A 142 12.98 4.57 6.13
CA ARG A 142 14.32 3.96 6.25
C ARG A 142 15.04 3.81 4.90
N ILE A 143 14.29 3.70 3.81
CA ILE A 143 14.81 3.84 2.44
C ILE A 143 14.56 5.29 2.02
N THR A 144 15.59 5.99 1.55
CA THR A 144 15.46 7.41 1.22
C THR A 144 14.39 7.59 0.14
N TRP A 145 13.54 8.61 0.26
CA TRP A 145 12.41 8.87 -0.65
C TRP A 145 11.33 7.75 -0.71
N PHE A 146 11.44 6.68 0.07
CA PHE A 146 10.38 5.67 0.24
C PHE A 146 9.44 6.07 1.36
N GLY A 147 8.74 7.18 1.15
CA GLY A 147 7.90 7.78 2.18
C GLY A 147 6.82 6.84 2.75
N PRO A 148 6.33 7.12 3.97
CA PRO A 148 5.29 6.38 4.70
C PRO A 148 4.14 5.81 3.86
N ALA A 149 3.53 6.62 3.01
CA ALA A 149 2.39 6.21 2.18
C ALA A 149 2.72 5.15 1.14
N PHE A 150 3.98 5.04 0.73
CA PHE A 150 4.44 3.99 -0.15
C PHE A 150 4.87 2.74 0.62
N SER A 151 5.36 2.88 1.85
CA SER A 151 5.57 1.75 2.75
C SER A 151 4.26 1.00 2.98
N THR A 152 3.16 1.71 3.29
CA THR A 152 1.84 1.06 3.48
C THR A 152 1.33 0.37 2.22
N LYS A 153 1.54 0.97 1.04
CA LYS A 153 1.23 0.35 -0.26
C LYS A 153 2.03 -0.93 -0.49
N PHE A 154 3.33 -0.93 -0.23
CA PHE A 154 4.14 -2.14 -0.33
C PHE A 154 3.65 -3.24 0.61
N LEU A 155 3.35 -2.91 1.87
CA LEU A 155 2.86 -3.88 2.86
C LEU A 155 1.49 -4.47 2.46
N TYR A 156 0.56 -3.62 2.00
CA TYR A 156 -0.73 -4.07 1.47
C TYR A 156 -0.55 -5.06 0.32
N PHE A 157 0.39 -4.79 -0.60
CA PHE A 157 0.62 -5.68 -1.74
C PHE A 157 1.37 -6.96 -1.34
N ALA A 158 2.31 -6.90 -0.39
CA ALA A 158 3.05 -8.05 0.11
C ALA A 158 2.17 -9.14 0.74
N GLN A 159 0.97 -8.79 1.19
CA GLN A 159 0.03 -9.76 1.77
C GLN A 159 -0.53 -10.76 0.73
N GLY A 160 -0.40 -10.46 -0.57
CA GLY A 160 -0.90 -11.28 -1.68
C GLY A 160 -2.43 -11.23 -1.84
N ILE A 161 -2.92 -11.84 -2.93
CA ILE A 161 -4.34 -11.76 -3.33
C ILE A 161 -5.27 -12.68 -2.52
N SER A 162 -4.78 -13.84 -2.07
CA SER A 162 -5.61 -14.87 -1.44
C SER A 162 -5.94 -14.61 0.04
N THR A 163 -5.36 -13.57 0.64
CA THR A 163 -5.51 -13.25 2.05
C THR A 163 -6.51 -12.12 2.24
N GLN A 164 -7.33 -12.21 3.29
CA GLN A 164 -8.15 -11.08 3.73
C GLN A 164 -7.22 -9.93 4.16
N PRO A 165 -7.38 -8.71 3.64
CA PRO A 165 -6.48 -7.61 3.93
C PRO A 165 -6.40 -7.29 5.41
N HIS A 166 -5.19 -7.38 5.95
CA HIS A 166 -4.88 -6.94 7.31
C HIS A 166 -4.11 -5.62 7.30
N TYR A 167 -3.18 -5.47 6.35
CA TYR A 167 -2.40 -4.25 6.17
C TYR A 167 -3.06 -3.42 5.09
N VAL A 168 -3.70 -2.31 5.43
CA VAL A 168 -4.42 -1.47 4.45
C VAL A 168 -3.64 -0.20 4.12
N ILE A 169 -3.87 0.33 2.92
CA ILE A 169 -3.17 1.52 2.45
C ILE A 169 -3.58 2.73 3.30
N LEU A 170 -2.59 3.47 3.80
CA LEU A 170 -2.75 4.78 4.40
C LEU A 170 -1.95 5.79 3.59
N ASP A 171 -2.63 6.80 3.05
CA ASP A 171 -2.01 7.97 2.44
C ASP A 171 -2.69 9.27 2.89
N GLU A 172 -2.17 10.40 2.41
CA GLU A 172 -2.67 11.73 2.75
C GLU A 172 -4.17 11.88 2.48
N THR A 173 -4.69 11.31 1.39
CA THR A 173 -6.12 11.39 1.06
C THR A 173 -6.95 10.60 2.05
N VAL A 174 -6.55 9.36 2.35
CA VAL A 174 -7.25 8.53 3.36
C VAL A 174 -7.19 9.19 4.73
N ALA A 175 -6.01 9.65 5.17
CA ALA A 175 -5.85 10.32 6.46
C ALA A 175 -6.72 11.58 6.57
N SER A 176 -6.76 12.39 5.51
CA SER A 176 -7.59 13.61 5.46
C SER A 176 -9.09 13.28 5.54
N ASN A 177 -9.52 12.22 4.85
CA ASN A 177 -10.93 11.80 4.82
C ASN A 177 -11.40 11.14 6.12
N LEU A 178 -10.49 10.87 7.06
CA LEU A 178 -10.78 10.35 8.40
C LEU A 178 -10.80 11.44 9.48
N SER A 179 -10.75 12.74 9.12
CA SER A 179 -10.68 13.84 10.08
C SER A 179 -11.74 13.81 11.18
N ASP A 180 -12.93 13.28 10.89
CA ASP A 180 -14.06 13.20 11.84
C ASP A 180 -13.84 12.18 12.96
N VAL A 181 -12.99 11.16 12.71
CA VAL A 181 -12.71 10.05 13.63
C VAL A 181 -11.24 9.98 14.03
N TRP A 182 -10.40 10.78 13.37
CA TRP A 182 -8.99 10.94 13.63
C TRP A 182 -8.65 12.43 13.59
N GLU A 183 -9.10 13.15 14.61
CA GLU A 183 -8.89 14.59 14.73
C GLU A 183 -7.39 14.92 14.74
N ALA A 184 -6.96 15.74 13.78
CA ALA A 184 -5.55 16.04 13.49
C ALA A 184 -4.71 14.78 13.17
N ALA A 185 -5.24 13.87 12.36
CA ALA A 185 -4.44 12.84 11.70
C ALA A 185 -3.24 13.49 11.00
N PRO A 186 -2.00 13.02 11.22
CA PRO A 186 -0.88 13.42 10.38
C PRO A 186 -1.21 13.12 8.92
N THR A 187 -0.89 14.02 8.00
CA THR A 187 -1.00 13.75 6.55
C THR A 187 0.23 13.03 6.01
N ASP A 188 1.31 12.97 6.79
CA ASP A 188 2.52 12.20 6.54
C ASP A 188 3.12 11.66 7.85
N SER A 189 4.25 10.94 7.73
CA SER A 189 5.08 10.57 8.88
C SER A 189 4.34 9.81 10.00
N TRP A 190 3.41 8.92 9.64
CA TRP A 190 2.67 8.11 10.60
C TRP A 190 3.62 7.22 11.40
N TYR A 191 3.46 7.23 12.72
CA TYR A 191 4.24 6.38 13.61
C TYR A 191 3.77 4.93 13.47
N PRO A 192 4.63 3.94 13.77
CA PRO A 192 4.23 2.54 13.70
C PRO A 192 2.96 2.18 14.48
N ASP A 193 2.81 2.68 15.71
CA ASP A 193 1.62 2.45 16.54
C ASP A 193 0.36 3.06 15.92
N ALA A 194 0.50 4.24 15.29
CA ALA A 194 -0.60 4.91 14.61
C ALA A 194 -1.07 4.10 13.39
N TYR A 195 -0.14 3.55 12.60
CA TYR A 195 -0.48 2.68 11.48
C TYR A 195 -1.11 1.35 11.94
N GLY A 196 -0.60 0.77 13.04
CA GLY A 196 -1.19 -0.42 13.65
C GLY A 196 -2.64 -0.20 14.06
N ARG A 197 -2.92 0.89 14.79
CA ARG A 197 -4.28 1.28 15.18
C ARG A 197 -5.19 1.53 13.99
N TYR A 198 -4.66 2.17 12.95
CA TYR A 198 -5.39 2.40 11.70
C TYR A 198 -5.82 1.08 11.03
N CYS A 199 -4.94 0.09 10.92
CA CYS A 199 -5.27 -1.21 10.32
C CYS A 199 -6.33 -1.96 11.14
N THR A 200 -6.21 -1.96 12.46
CA THR A 200 -7.22 -2.53 13.37
C THR A 200 -8.56 -1.83 13.21
N PHE A 201 -8.55 -0.50 13.11
CA PHE A 201 -9.76 0.29 12.93
C PHE A 201 -10.49 -0.01 11.61
N MET A 202 -9.75 -0.11 10.50
CA MET A 202 -10.32 -0.48 9.20
C MET A 202 -10.88 -1.90 9.18
N SER A 203 -10.22 -2.84 9.87
CA SER A 203 -10.71 -4.21 10.03
C SER A 203 -12.03 -4.23 10.81
N ARG A 204 -12.11 -3.51 11.94
CA ARG A 204 -13.35 -3.36 12.73
C ARG A 204 -14.49 -2.77 11.90
N TRP A 205 -14.21 -1.73 11.10
CA TRP A 205 -15.23 -1.16 10.21
C TRP A 205 -15.71 -2.15 9.14
N ALA A 206 -14.85 -3.03 8.64
CA ALA A 206 -15.26 -4.10 7.73
C ALA A 206 -16.14 -5.15 8.42
N ASP A 207 -15.84 -5.50 9.68
CA ASP A 207 -16.68 -6.41 10.48
C ASP A 207 -18.07 -5.80 10.72
N LEU A 208 -18.15 -4.53 11.16
CA LEU A 208 -19.41 -3.82 11.34
C LEU A 208 -20.23 -3.73 10.03
N ALA A 209 -19.55 -3.48 8.90
CA ALA A 209 -20.21 -3.44 7.60
C ALA A 209 -20.77 -4.82 7.20
N THR A 210 -20.05 -5.89 7.50
CA THR A 210 -20.49 -7.28 7.27
C THR A 210 -21.73 -7.60 8.11
N GLU A 211 -21.76 -7.16 9.37
CA GLU A 211 -22.93 -7.32 10.25
C GLU A 211 -24.14 -6.55 9.75
N GLN A 212 -23.96 -5.30 9.31
CA GLN A 212 -25.06 -4.48 8.76
C GLN A 212 -25.65 -5.04 7.46
N LEU A 213 -24.83 -5.73 6.66
CA LEU A 213 -25.30 -6.46 5.48
C LEU A 213 -25.93 -7.82 5.83
N ASN A 214 -26.21 -8.10 7.12
CA ASN A 214 -26.75 -9.36 7.61
C ASN A 214 -25.97 -10.60 7.11
N GLY A 215 -24.67 -10.46 6.88
CA GLY A 215 -23.82 -11.53 6.38
C GLY A 215 -24.07 -11.95 4.92
N GLU A 216 -24.81 -11.18 4.12
CA GLU A 216 -25.00 -11.45 2.67
C GLU A 216 -23.66 -11.65 1.95
N ARG A 217 -22.65 -10.89 2.37
CA ARG A 217 -21.26 -11.07 1.99
C ARG A 217 -20.33 -10.58 3.08
N LYS A 218 -19.11 -11.12 3.10
CA LYS A 218 -18.02 -10.56 3.91
C LYS A 218 -17.48 -9.30 3.24
N VAL A 219 -17.36 -8.22 4.01
CA VAL A 219 -16.71 -6.98 3.58
C VAL A 219 -15.23 -7.05 3.92
N ARG A 220 -14.37 -6.61 2.99
CA ARG A 220 -12.91 -6.60 3.17
C ARG A 220 -12.46 -5.24 3.71
N ALA A 221 -11.39 -5.21 4.50
CA ALA A 221 -10.83 -3.95 5.01
C ALA A 221 -10.36 -2.99 3.91
N ASP A 222 -9.94 -3.51 2.75
CA ASP A 222 -9.56 -2.69 1.59
C ASP A 222 -10.75 -2.11 0.82
N GLU A 223 -11.97 -2.62 1.03
CA GLU A 223 -13.20 -1.96 0.56
C GLU A 223 -13.51 -0.71 1.39
N ILE A 224 -13.31 -0.79 2.70
CA ILE A 224 -13.46 0.34 3.61
C ILE A 224 -12.43 1.43 3.29
N GLU A 225 -11.15 1.05 3.15
CA GLU A 225 -10.08 1.96 2.69
C GLU A 225 -10.46 2.65 1.38
N TYR A 226 -10.97 1.90 0.41
CA TYR A 226 -11.35 2.45 -0.89
C TYR A 226 -12.53 3.42 -0.80
N ALA A 227 -13.55 3.10 -0.01
CA ALA A 227 -14.69 3.99 0.23
C ALA A 227 -14.24 5.32 0.87
N VAL A 228 -13.38 5.23 1.90
CA VAL A 228 -12.78 6.40 2.54
C VAL A 228 -11.91 7.20 1.55
N PHE A 229 -11.09 6.54 0.74
CA PHE A 229 -10.26 7.20 -0.29
C PHE A 229 -11.11 7.95 -1.33
N LYS A 230 -12.31 7.44 -1.66
CA LYS A 230 -13.22 8.05 -2.63
C LYS A 230 -14.13 9.14 -2.06
N ARG A 231 -14.19 9.30 -0.74
CA ARG A 231 -14.91 10.38 -0.08
C ARG A 231 -14.45 11.72 -0.68
N ARG A 232 -15.42 12.50 -1.16
CA ARG A 232 -15.23 13.82 -1.77
C ARG A 232 -15.58 14.92 -0.79
#